data_AF-A0A849WWB6-F1
#
_entry.id   AF-A0A849WWB6-F1
#
_cell.length_a   1.000
_cell.length_b   1.000
_cell.length_c   1.000
_cell.angle_alpha   90.00
_cell.angle_beta   90.00
_cell.angle_gamma   90.00
#
_symmetry.space_group_name_H-M   'P 1'
#
loop_
_entity.id
_entity.type
_entity.pdbx_description
1 polymer ?
#
loop_
_entity_poly.entity_id
_entity_poly.type
_entity_poly.pdbx_seq_one_letter_code
_entity_poly.pdbx_strand_id
1 'polypeptide(L)'
;MGALLAFFLFLGFEGFGGGRSAHAAPGDDCPPVDIREGLSPALKDHFLLPRDQGDASLCVSFTLAELLSVELGEPVSPLDIGHVARSLGDYRPPRAGPESLVNGGPGTTPMSALNALHDRGKGVCPMPAMPAPHDYRQSPHGSFSDQMYELAVLQNMARLGYGPEEFRGFLEERGCDLGITSHINIPAHQIVAVLVRHKRLDLADILAALADLSCRERRIELPPELRVAVSSRPAKLHPRVDDLLQKGKPAGLLVDVRYFHARNDAAGGHAMTILGRRPQGGKCLYVVRNSWGYSCDAYKEPFRTHCALRAGTFLIAREQLDAWAEYVFYLEETRPPSDKPPGAASED
;
A
#
# COMPACT_ATOMS: atom_id res chain seq x y z
N MET A 1 -48.86 35.44 -44.61
CA MET A 1 -47.58 35.09 -43.97
C MET A 1 -47.67 33.64 -43.57
N GLY A 2 -46.91 32.79 -44.27
CA GLY A 2 -47.11 31.35 -44.34
C GLY A 2 -46.58 30.60 -43.11
N ALA A 3 -47.36 29.61 -42.69
CA ALA A 3 -47.01 28.61 -41.69
C ALA A 3 -46.15 27.51 -42.32
N LEU A 4 -45.09 27.10 -41.62
CA LEU A 4 -44.33 25.89 -41.93
C LEU A 4 -44.46 24.93 -40.74
N LEU A 5 -45.38 23.97 -40.86
CA LEU A 5 -45.46 22.79 -40.01
C LEU A 5 -44.60 21.70 -40.65
N ALA A 6 -43.51 21.32 -40.00
CA ALA A 6 -42.71 20.15 -40.40
C ALA A 6 -43.28 18.90 -39.71
N PHE A 7 -43.91 18.04 -40.52
CA PHE A 7 -44.38 16.72 -40.14
C PHE A 7 -43.22 15.72 -40.30
N PHE A 8 -42.65 15.24 -39.20
CA PHE A 8 -41.68 14.14 -39.24
C PHE A 8 -42.42 12.80 -39.17
N LEU A 9 -42.49 12.12 -40.32
CA LEU A 9 -42.89 10.72 -40.45
C LEU A 9 -41.76 9.82 -39.91
N PHE A 10 -41.99 9.19 -38.75
CA PHE A 10 -41.19 8.06 -38.29
C PHE A 10 -41.66 6.80 -39.03
N LEU A 11 -40.86 6.34 -40.01
CA LEU A 11 -41.00 5.02 -40.58
C LEU A 11 -40.36 4.00 -39.64
N GLY A 12 -41.20 3.13 -39.07
CA GLY A 12 -40.78 1.98 -38.28
C GLY A 12 -40.06 0.96 -39.16
N PHE A 13 -38.82 0.65 -38.80
CA PHE A 13 -38.08 -0.51 -39.30
C PHE A 13 -38.23 -1.63 -38.26
N GLU A 14 -39.19 -2.54 -38.48
CA GLU A 14 -39.22 -3.83 -37.79
C GLU A 14 -38.16 -4.75 -38.42
N GLY A 15 -36.94 -4.61 -37.92
CA GLY A 15 -35.86 -5.55 -38.23
C GLY A 15 -36.06 -6.86 -37.46
N PHE A 16 -36.51 -7.89 -38.18
CA PHE A 16 -36.43 -9.30 -37.78
C PHE A 16 -34.96 -9.70 -37.53
N GLY A 17 -34.49 -9.46 -36.31
CA GLY A 17 -33.23 -9.98 -35.79
C GLY A 17 -33.53 -11.04 -34.74
N GLY A 18 -33.71 -12.28 -35.18
CA GLY A 18 -33.73 -13.47 -34.31
C GLY A 18 -32.35 -13.69 -33.69
N GLY A 19 -31.96 -12.79 -32.78
CA GLY A 19 -30.82 -12.99 -31.89
C GLY A 19 -31.17 -14.13 -30.96
N ARG A 20 -30.58 -15.30 -31.21
CA ARG A 20 -30.43 -16.33 -30.18
C ARG A 20 -29.92 -15.61 -28.94
N SER A 21 -30.77 -15.50 -27.92
CA SER A 21 -30.32 -15.14 -26.58
C SER A 21 -29.27 -16.18 -26.23
N ALA A 22 -28.00 -15.79 -26.34
CA ALA A 22 -26.93 -16.56 -25.74
C ALA A 22 -27.33 -16.66 -24.27
N HIS A 23 -27.76 -17.85 -23.86
CA HIS A 23 -27.91 -18.15 -22.45
C HIS A 23 -26.56 -17.78 -21.84
N ALA A 24 -26.54 -16.68 -21.09
CA ALA A 24 -25.40 -16.32 -20.27
C ALA A 24 -25.05 -17.60 -19.52
N ALA A 25 -23.84 -18.13 -19.76
CA ALA A 25 -23.31 -19.20 -18.93
C ALA A 25 -23.60 -18.79 -17.49
N PRO A 26 -24.16 -19.68 -16.63
CA PRO A 26 -24.63 -19.35 -15.29
C PRO A 26 -23.61 -18.41 -14.65
N GLY A 27 -24.02 -17.14 -14.61
CA GLY A 27 -23.08 -16.03 -14.62
C GLY A 27 -22.25 -16.05 -13.36
N ASP A 28 -21.00 -15.62 -13.49
CA ASP A 28 -20.22 -15.12 -12.36
C ASP A 28 -21.01 -13.99 -11.67
N ASP A 29 -21.96 -14.37 -10.82
CA ASP A 29 -22.70 -13.44 -9.99
C ASP A 29 -21.70 -12.84 -9.01
N CYS A 30 -21.22 -11.67 -9.39
CA CYS A 30 -20.20 -10.90 -8.71
C CYS A 30 -20.84 -9.56 -8.36
N PRO A 31 -21.66 -9.53 -7.28
CA PRO A 31 -22.26 -8.30 -6.83
C PRO A 31 -21.15 -7.30 -6.52
N PRO A 32 -21.35 -6.01 -6.87
CA PRO A 32 -20.34 -4.99 -6.60
C PRO A 32 -20.10 -4.88 -5.10
N VAL A 33 -18.84 -4.88 -4.72
CA VAL A 33 -18.37 -4.66 -3.35
C VAL A 33 -17.25 -3.63 -3.43
N ASP A 34 -17.32 -2.60 -2.60
CA ASP A 34 -16.26 -1.63 -2.40
C ASP A 34 -16.14 -1.39 -0.90
N ILE A 35 -15.04 -1.85 -0.29
CA ILE A 35 -14.91 -1.78 1.17
C ILE A 35 -14.94 -0.33 1.66
N ARG A 36 -14.56 0.63 0.82
CA ARG A 36 -14.48 2.07 1.16
C ARG A 36 -15.84 2.66 1.54
N GLU A 37 -16.93 2.07 1.07
CA GLU A 37 -18.28 2.54 1.42
C GLU A 37 -18.67 2.22 2.86
N GLY A 38 -18.01 1.25 3.49
CA GLY A 38 -18.22 0.91 4.90
C GLY A 38 -17.20 1.53 5.87
N LEU A 39 -16.19 2.26 5.38
CA LEU A 39 -15.14 2.84 6.21
C LEU A 39 -15.55 4.17 6.86
N SER A 40 -14.87 4.53 7.96
CA SER A 40 -14.99 5.85 8.56
C SER A 40 -14.60 6.95 7.56
N PRO A 41 -15.08 8.21 7.70
CA PRO A 41 -14.73 9.28 6.77
C PRO A 41 -13.21 9.47 6.59
N ALA A 42 -12.43 9.42 7.68
CA ALA A 42 -10.98 9.55 7.63
C ALA A 42 -10.30 8.42 6.85
N LEU A 43 -10.77 7.17 7.02
CA LEU A 43 -10.27 6.04 6.24
C LEU A 43 -10.73 6.11 4.78
N LYS A 44 -11.98 6.49 4.53
CA LYS A 44 -12.50 6.67 3.17
C LYS A 44 -11.65 7.69 2.41
N ASP A 45 -11.37 8.85 3.01
CA ASP A 45 -10.48 9.86 2.43
C ASP A 45 -9.07 9.30 2.22
N HIS A 46 -8.53 8.57 3.22
CA HIS A 46 -7.24 7.90 3.09
C HIS A 46 -7.20 6.96 1.87
N PHE A 47 -8.25 6.19 1.60
CA PHE A 47 -8.34 5.21 0.50
C PHE A 47 -8.76 5.79 -0.86
N LEU A 48 -9.29 7.02 -0.88
CA LEU A 48 -9.65 7.72 -2.11
C LEU A 48 -8.49 8.54 -2.69
N LEU A 49 -7.47 8.85 -1.90
CA LEU A 49 -6.29 9.59 -2.35
C LEU A 49 -5.23 8.64 -2.92
N PRO A 50 -4.64 8.89 -4.10
CA PRO A 50 -3.54 8.09 -4.62
C PRO A 50 -2.32 8.16 -3.69
N ARG A 51 -1.61 7.05 -3.57
CA ARG A 51 -0.41 6.92 -2.75
C ARG A 51 0.79 6.72 -3.65
N ASP A 52 1.92 7.28 -3.29
CA ASP A 52 3.13 7.16 -4.07
C ASP A 52 4.30 6.79 -3.17
N GLN A 53 4.88 5.62 -3.44
CA GLN A 53 6.06 5.12 -2.75
C GLN A 53 7.36 5.73 -3.31
N GLY A 54 7.28 6.44 -4.43
CA GLY A 54 8.42 6.98 -5.15
C GLY A 54 9.43 5.89 -5.50
N ASP A 55 10.69 6.20 -5.27
CA ASP A 55 11.85 5.32 -5.42
C ASP A 55 12.15 4.50 -4.15
N ALA A 56 11.33 4.61 -3.10
CA ALA A 56 11.59 3.97 -1.82
C ALA A 56 11.46 2.44 -1.85
N SER A 57 10.86 1.86 -2.91
CA SER A 57 10.61 0.42 -3.03
C SER A 57 9.85 -0.18 -1.83
N LEU A 58 8.82 0.54 -1.36
CA LEU A 58 8.07 0.22 -0.13
C LEU A 58 6.70 -0.44 -0.39
N CYS A 59 6.48 -1.04 -1.56
CA CYS A 59 5.15 -1.54 -1.95
C CYS A 59 4.50 -2.46 -0.90
N VAL A 60 5.27 -3.39 -0.33
CA VAL A 60 4.81 -4.28 0.75
C VAL A 60 4.38 -3.50 1.99
N SER A 61 5.14 -2.47 2.38
CA SER A 61 4.82 -1.63 3.54
C SER A 61 3.57 -0.78 3.29
N PHE A 62 3.35 -0.30 2.06
CA PHE A 62 2.11 0.39 1.67
C PHE A 62 0.90 -0.54 1.76
N THR A 63 0.98 -1.72 1.17
CA THR A 63 -0.11 -2.70 1.25
C THR A 63 -0.38 -3.12 2.69
N LEU A 64 0.65 -3.44 3.47
CA LEU A 64 0.46 -3.82 4.88
C LEU A 64 -0.12 -2.67 5.71
N ALA A 65 0.30 -1.43 5.48
CA ALA A 65 -0.28 -0.26 6.14
C ALA A 65 -1.77 -0.11 5.84
N GLU A 66 -2.20 -0.36 4.61
CA GLU A 66 -3.62 -0.30 4.24
C GLU A 66 -4.44 -1.40 4.93
N LEU A 67 -3.91 -2.63 4.96
CA LEU A 67 -4.52 -3.74 5.68
C LEU A 67 -4.69 -3.40 7.17
N LEU A 68 -3.63 -2.90 7.80
CA LEU A 68 -3.66 -2.47 9.21
C LEU A 68 -4.58 -1.27 9.42
N SER A 69 -4.68 -0.35 8.46
CA SER A 69 -5.52 0.83 8.60
C SER A 69 -7.00 0.47 8.72
N VAL A 70 -7.45 -0.52 7.95
CA VAL A 70 -8.83 -1.02 8.06
C VAL A 70 -9.04 -1.76 9.38
N GLU A 71 -8.10 -2.61 9.77
CA GLU A 71 -8.19 -3.39 11.02
C GLU A 71 -8.21 -2.51 12.27
N LEU A 72 -7.39 -1.45 12.29
CA LEU A 72 -7.23 -0.56 13.44
C LEU A 72 -8.20 0.63 13.42
N GLY A 73 -8.93 0.83 12.32
CA GLY A 73 -9.87 1.95 12.18
C GLY A 73 -9.21 3.32 11.92
N GLU A 74 -7.89 3.39 11.77
CA GLU A 74 -7.12 4.63 11.59
C GLU A 74 -6.02 4.47 10.52
N PRO A 75 -5.75 5.49 9.68
CA PRO A 75 -4.63 5.48 8.74
C PRO A 75 -3.26 5.19 9.39
N VAL A 76 -2.59 4.12 8.95
CA VAL A 76 -1.25 3.71 9.40
C VAL A 76 -0.17 4.21 8.43
N SER A 77 0.97 4.64 8.97
CA SER A 77 2.12 5.06 8.18
C SER A 77 2.86 3.88 7.54
N PRO A 78 2.98 3.82 6.20
CA PRO A 78 3.78 2.79 5.55
C PRO A 78 5.29 2.95 5.77
N LEU A 79 5.74 4.15 6.16
CA LEU A 79 7.15 4.39 6.41
C LEU A 79 7.62 3.77 7.71
N ASP A 80 6.84 3.86 8.79
CA ASP A 80 7.18 3.20 10.06
C ASP A 80 7.34 1.68 9.85
N ILE A 81 6.41 1.06 9.12
CA ILE A 81 6.49 -0.36 8.72
C ILE A 81 7.77 -0.62 7.91
N GLY A 82 8.06 0.22 6.91
CA GLY A 82 9.25 0.09 6.07
C GLY A 82 10.57 0.26 6.84
N HIS A 83 10.64 1.16 7.82
CA HIS A 83 11.81 1.37 8.65
C HIS A 83 12.04 0.21 9.61
N VAL A 84 10.96 -0.29 10.24
CA VAL A 84 11.03 -1.49 11.09
C VAL A 84 11.54 -2.67 10.27
N ALA A 85 10.95 -2.93 9.12
CA ALA A 85 11.38 -4.00 8.21
C ALA A 85 12.85 -3.91 7.81
N ARG A 86 13.37 -2.70 7.55
CA ARG A 86 14.77 -2.47 7.20
C ARG A 86 15.72 -2.73 8.36
N SER A 87 15.32 -2.36 9.59
CA SER A 87 16.15 -2.54 10.80
C SER A 87 16.42 -4.00 11.13
N LEU A 88 15.60 -4.94 10.65
CA LEU A 88 15.82 -6.37 10.85
C LEU A 88 17.01 -6.96 10.06
N GLY A 89 17.68 -6.18 9.20
CA GLY A 89 18.79 -6.68 8.38
C GLY A 89 18.37 -7.68 7.28
N ASP A 90 17.09 -8.02 7.20
CA ASP A 90 16.47 -8.71 6.07
C ASP A 90 16.50 -7.85 4.79
N TYR A 91 16.68 -6.54 4.93
CA TYR A 91 17.03 -5.68 3.81
C TYR A 91 18.51 -5.85 3.48
N ARG A 92 18.86 -6.89 2.73
CA ARG A 92 20.13 -6.89 2.01
C ARG A 92 19.98 -5.94 0.83
N PRO A 93 20.66 -4.77 0.79
CA PRO A 93 20.75 -4.00 -0.44
C PRO A 93 21.29 -4.98 -1.48
N PRO A 94 20.59 -5.18 -2.59
CA PRO A 94 21.01 -6.20 -3.51
C PRO A 94 22.40 -5.83 -4.00
N ARG A 95 23.31 -6.82 -4.02
CA ARG A 95 24.63 -6.62 -4.59
C ARG A 95 24.46 -6.30 -6.09
N ALA A 96 24.56 -5.01 -6.39
CA ALA A 96 24.92 -4.40 -7.67
C ALA A 96 24.46 -5.14 -8.94
N GLY A 97 23.21 -4.87 -9.33
CA GLY A 97 22.75 -4.97 -10.72
C GLY A 97 21.55 -4.03 -10.90
N PRO A 98 21.38 -3.34 -12.03
CA PRO A 98 20.24 -2.43 -12.27
C PRO A 98 18.86 -3.12 -12.20
N GLU A 99 18.83 -4.45 -12.21
CA GLU A 99 17.63 -5.28 -11.99
C GLU A 99 17.17 -5.29 -10.53
N SER A 100 17.99 -4.84 -9.59
CA SER A 100 17.72 -5.05 -8.17
C SER A 100 17.01 -3.88 -7.47
N LEU A 101 17.00 -2.70 -8.09
CA LEU A 101 16.29 -1.51 -7.60
C LEU A 101 14.81 -1.49 -8.03
N VAL A 102 14.42 -2.42 -8.92
CA VAL A 102 13.03 -2.59 -9.39
C VAL A 102 12.34 -3.80 -8.72
N ASN A 103 13.11 -4.60 -7.98
CA ASN A 103 12.57 -5.59 -7.06
C ASN A 103 12.25 -4.88 -5.73
N GLY A 104 11.02 -4.98 -5.21
CA GLY A 104 10.58 -4.37 -3.95
C GLY A 104 11.32 -4.82 -2.68
N GLY A 105 12.64 -4.67 -2.63
CA GLY A 105 13.54 -5.15 -1.60
C GLY A 105 13.51 -6.68 -1.46
N PRO A 106 14.55 -7.43 -1.87
CA PRO A 106 14.62 -8.85 -1.58
C PRO A 106 14.79 -9.06 -0.06
N GLY A 107 13.70 -9.34 0.65
CA GLY A 107 13.78 -9.88 2.01
C GLY A 107 12.59 -9.59 2.93
N THR A 108 11.80 -8.53 2.69
CA THR A 108 10.70 -8.22 3.60
C THR A 108 9.38 -8.81 3.09
N THR A 109 9.00 -9.94 3.68
CA THR A 109 7.62 -10.45 3.53
C THR A 109 6.67 -9.62 4.40
N PRO A 110 5.38 -9.52 4.05
CA PRO A 110 4.40 -8.88 4.93
C PRO A 110 4.37 -9.51 6.34
N MET A 111 4.60 -10.84 6.44
CA MET A 111 4.71 -11.55 7.72
C MET A 111 5.90 -11.08 8.55
N SER A 112 7.10 -10.99 7.95
CA SER A 112 8.29 -10.54 8.69
C SER A 112 8.15 -9.10 9.13
N ALA A 113 7.55 -8.22 8.33
CA ALA A 113 7.23 -6.85 8.74
C ALA A 113 6.27 -6.79 9.93
N LEU A 114 5.17 -7.55 9.92
CA LEU A 114 4.23 -7.56 11.05
C LEU A 114 4.86 -8.16 12.32
N ASN A 115 5.58 -9.27 12.20
CA ASN A 115 6.27 -9.88 13.34
C ASN A 115 7.29 -8.91 13.96
N ALA A 116 8.04 -8.18 13.12
CA ALA A 116 8.97 -7.16 13.59
C ALA A 116 8.27 -6.06 14.42
N LEU A 117 7.08 -5.65 14.01
CA LEU A 117 6.29 -4.65 14.75
C LEU A 117 5.82 -5.20 16.10
N HIS A 118 5.36 -6.45 16.14
CA HIS A 118 5.01 -7.15 17.37
C HIS A 118 6.20 -7.31 18.31
N ASP A 119 7.35 -7.78 17.79
CA ASP A 119 8.57 -8.01 18.57
C ASP A 119 9.12 -6.72 19.19
N ARG A 120 8.91 -5.57 18.54
CA ARG A 120 9.25 -4.26 19.12
C ARG A 120 8.31 -3.85 20.25
N GLY A 121 7.06 -4.34 20.29
CA GLY A 121 6.08 -4.04 21.33
C GLY A 121 5.66 -2.57 21.40
N LYS A 122 5.88 -1.79 20.34
CA LYS A 122 5.60 -0.34 20.32
C LYS A 122 4.29 0.02 19.61
N GLY A 123 3.69 -0.89 18.86
CA GLY A 123 2.60 -0.56 17.94
C GLY A 123 3.09 0.14 16.67
N VAL A 124 2.18 0.75 15.91
CA VAL A 124 2.46 1.41 14.61
C VAL A 124 2.23 2.91 14.66
N CYS A 125 2.97 3.65 13.84
CA CYS A 125 2.74 5.09 13.65
C CYS A 125 1.45 5.36 12.85
N PRO A 126 0.61 6.31 13.28
CA PRO A 126 -0.49 6.81 12.46
C PRO A 126 0.06 7.73 11.37
N MET A 127 -0.64 7.80 10.24
CA MET A 127 -0.24 8.60 9.07
C MET A 127 0.01 10.08 9.39
N PRO A 128 -0.80 10.78 10.22
CA PRO A 128 -0.51 12.18 10.55
C PRO A 128 0.76 12.40 11.39
N ALA A 129 1.23 11.38 12.11
CA ALA A 129 2.48 11.46 12.87
C ALA A 129 3.70 11.26 11.95
N MET A 130 3.56 10.41 10.93
CA MET A 130 4.61 10.06 9.99
C MET A 130 4.03 9.88 8.57
N PRO A 131 3.83 10.97 7.81
CA PRO A 131 3.22 10.90 6.48
C PRO A 131 4.13 10.19 5.47
N ALA A 132 3.53 9.58 4.45
CA ALA A 132 4.28 9.01 3.34
C ALA A 132 4.94 10.11 2.48
N PRO A 133 6.12 9.87 1.85
CA PRO A 133 6.97 10.92 1.27
C PRO A 133 6.30 11.74 0.16
N HIS A 134 5.34 11.14 -0.54
CA HIS A 134 4.66 11.74 -1.70
C HIS A 134 3.16 11.98 -1.50
N ASP A 135 2.67 11.96 -0.25
CA ASP A 135 1.37 12.59 0.05
C ASP A 135 1.40 14.10 -0.23
N TYR A 136 2.60 14.68 -0.24
CA TYR A 136 2.85 16.04 -0.67
C TYR A 136 3.05 16.04 -2.18
N ARG A 137 2.01 16.43 -2.91
CA ARG A 137 2.15 16.90 -4.30
C ARG A 137 3.29 17.93 -4.30
N GLN A 138 4.45 17.57 -4.86
CA GLN A 138 5.62 18.44 -4.96
C GLN A 138 6.31 18.73 -3.62
N SER A 139 6.77 17.69 -2.90
CA SER A 139 7.82 17.93 -1.90
C SER A 139 8.99 18.67 -2.56
N PRO A 140 9.36 19.88 -2.11
CA PRO A 140 10.53 20.57 -2.62
C PRO A 140 11.84 19.87 -2.20
N HIS A 141 11.76 18.88 -1.31
CA HIS A 141 12.89 18.21 -0.67
C HIS A 141 13.32 16.92 -1.38
N GLY A 142 12.98 16.75 -2.66
CA GLY A 142 13.44 15.63 -3.48
C GLY A 142 12.75 14.28 -3.21
N SER A 143 13.35 13.24 -3.77
CA SER A 143 12.91 11.84 -3.69
C SER A 143 13.18 11.23 -2.30
N PHE A 144 12.67 10.02 -2.05
CA PHE A 144 13.03 9.31 -0.82
C PHE A 144 14.53 8.98 -0.80
N SER A 145 15.14 8.64 -1.95
CA SER A 145 16.59 8.43 -2.02
C SER A 145 17.39 9.69 -1.67
N ASP A 146 16.92 10.87 -2.08
CA ASP A 146 17.57 12.13 -1.73
C ASP A 146 17.57 12.35 -0.22
N GLN A 147 16.42 12.10 0.43
CA GLN A 147 16.29 12.18 1.89
C GLN A 147 17.21 11.17 2.61
N MET A 148 17.31 9.94 2.08
CA MET A 148 18.21 8.92 2.61
C MET A 148 19.68 9.30 2.47
N TYR A 149 20.04 9.91 1.34
CA TYR A 149 21.39 10.42 1.09
C TYR A 149 21.75 11.56 2.06
N GLU A 150 20.85 12.52 2.24
CA GLU A 150 21.03 13.61 3.20
C GLU A 150 21.22 13.09 4.62
N LEU A 151 20.36 12.15 5.06
CA LEU A 151 20.49 11.54 6.38
C LEU A 151 21.83 10.79 6.55
N ALA A 152 22.31 10.12 5.51
CA ALA A 152 23.61 9.45 5.51
C ALA A 152 24.78 10.45 5.61
N VAL A 153 24.70 11.60 4.93
CA VAL A 153 25.69 12.69 5.06
C VAL A 153 25.72 13.20 6.50
N LEU A 154 24.56 13.46 7.09
CA LEU A 154 24.45 13.93 8.47
C LEU A 154 24.97 12.90 9.48
N GLN A 155 24.69 11.61 9.26
CA GLN A 155 25.24 10.51 10.06
C GLN A 155 26.78 10.48 9.97
N ASN A 156 27.35 10.69 8.79
CA ASN A 156 28.80 10.73 8.62
C ASN A 156 29.43 11.93 9.32
N MET A 157 28.79 13.11 9.29
CA MET A 157 29.23 14.25 10.10
C MET A 157 29.22 13.91 11.60
N ALA A 158 28.18 13.25 12.10
CA ALA A 158 28.09 12.83 13.50
C ALA A 158 29.23 11.86 13.88
N ARG A 159 29.58 10.95 12.97
CA ARG A 159 30.70 10.00 13.12
C ARG A 159 32.05 10.70 13.17
N LEU A 160 32.23 11.76 12.38
CA LEU A 160 33.43 12.60 12.38
C LEU A 160 33.53 13.52 13.60
N GLY A 161 32.52 13.54 14.47
CA GLY A 161 32.54 14.29 15.72
C GLY A 161 32.06 15.74 15.59
N TYR A 162 31.36 16.07 14.51
CA TYR A 162 30.73 17.40 14.34
C TYR A 162 29.74 17.64 15.48
N GLY A 163 29.81 18.84 16.07
CA GLY A 163 28.93 19.27 17.14
C GLY A 163 27.62 19.87 16.62
N PRO A 164 26.66 20.18 17.53
CA PRO A 164 25.36 20.71 17.16
C PRO A 164 25.39 22.02 16.36
N GLU A 165 26.40 22.87 16.57
CA GLU A 165 26.53 24.16 15.88
C GLU A 165 27.00 23.97 14.44
N GLU A 166 27.92 23.03 14.19
CA GLU A 166 28.36 22.68 12.84
C GLU A 166 27.24 22.00 12.04
N PHE A 167 26.41 21.19 12.70
CA PHE A 167 25.17 20.69 12.11
C PHE A 167 24.25 21.83 11.72
N ARG A 168 23.99 22.78 12.63
CA ARG A 168 23.12 23.92 12.34
C ARG A 168 23.62 24.70 11.12
N GLY A 169 24.91 25.05 11.08
CA GLY A 169 25.49 25.77 9.95
C GLY A 169 25.34 25.02 8.62
N PHE A 170 25.57 23.70 8.62
CA PHE A 170 25.39 22.87 7.42
C PHE A 170 23.93 22.85 6.93
N LEU A 171 22.97 22.76 7.85
CA LEU A 171 21.55 22.73 7.52
C LEU A 171 21.06 24.08 7.00
N GLU A 172 21.49 25.17 7.62
CA GLU A 172 21.18 26.54 7.21
C GLU A 172 21.77 26.86 5.83
N GLU A 173 23.04 26.49 5.57
CA GLU A 173 23.72 26.73 4.29
C GLU A 173 23.01 26.03 3.13
N ARG A 174 22.54 24.81 3.34
CA ARG A 174 21.85 24.05 2.31
C ARG A 174 20.39 24.43 2.12
N GLY A 175 19.87 25.35 2.94
CA GLY A 175 18.43 25.58 3.02
C GLY A 175 17.68 24.29 3.34
N CYS A 176 18.35 23.34 4.01
CA CYS A 176 17.76 22.11 4.48
C CYS A 176 16.86 22.49 5.66
N ASP A 177 15.63 22.89 5.39
CA ASP A 177 14.55 22.51 6.29
C ASP A 177 14.63 20.99 6.38
N LEU A 178 15.15 20.46 7.50
CA LEU A 178 15.16 19.02 7.80
C LEU A 178 13.75 18.43 7.95
N GLY A 179 12.76 19.02 7.30
CA GLY A 179 11.60 18.30 6.82
C GLY A 179 12.04 17.23 5.84
N ILE A 180 12.77 16.23 6.32
CA ILE A 180 12.61 14.86 5.86
C ILE A 180 11.09 14.70 5.87
N THR A 181 10.45 14.71 4.71
CA THR A 181 9.02 15.03 4.63
C THR A 181 8.15 14.01 5.34
N SER A 182 8.74 12.88 5.71
CA SER A 182 8.16 11.86 6.57
C SER A 182 8.19 12.15 8.06
N HIS A 183 9.05 13.05 8.54
CA HIS A 183 9.28 13.37 9.94
C HIS A 183 8.89 14.81 10.29
N ILE A 184 7.79 15.31 9.70
CA ILE A 184 7.28 16.69 9.86
C ILE A 184 7.12 17.16 11.32
N ASN A 185 7.07 16.24 12.27
CA ASN A 185 6.86 16.51 13.68
C ASN A 185 8.16 16.51 14.50
N ILE A 186 9.33 16.33 13.88
CA ILE A 186 10.62 16.33 14.57
C ILE A 186 11.36 17.64 14.30
N PRO A 187 11.58 18.49 15.32
CA PRO A 187 12.46 19.65 15.18
C PRO A 187 13.89 19.23 14.81
N ALA A 188 14.56 20.03 13.96
CA ALA A 188 15.93 19.78 13.49
C ALA A 188 16.92 19.44 14.62
N HIS A 189 16.86 20.13 15.76
CA HIS A 189 17.75 19.88 16.90
C HIS A 189 17.58 18.47 17.49
N GLN A 190 16.39 17.87 17.42
CA GLN A 190 16.17 16.51 17.88
C GLN A 190 16.70 15.48 16.88
N ILE A 191 16.63 15.76 15.57
CA ILE A 191 17.28 14.94 14.55
C ILE A 191 18.79 14.90 14.80
N VAL A 192 19.41 16.05 15.02
CA VAL A 192 20.84 16.15 15.40
C VAL A 192 21.13 15.38 16.68
N ALA A 193 20.27 15.51 17.70
CA ALA A 193 20.45 14.76 18.95
C ALA A 193 20.41 13.25 18.74
N VAL A 194 19.51 12.73 17.87
CA VAL A 194 19.47 11.32 17.48
C VAL A 194 20.78 10.94 16.77
N LEU A 195 21.21 11.70 15.76
CA LEU A 195 22.43 11.43 15.00
C LEU A 195 23.68 11.38 15.90
N VAL A 196 23.84 12.36 16.80
CA VAL A 196 24.98 12.44 17.73
C VAL A 196 24.96 11.30 18.74
N ARG A 197 23.79 11.01 19.33
CA ARG A 197 23.61 9.92 20.31
C ARG A 197 23.85 8.55 19.66
N HIS A 198 23.44 8.39 18.41
CA HIS A 198 23.42 7.13 17.68
C HIS A 198 24.46 7.06 16.55
N LYS A 199 25.54 7.83 16.64
CA LYS A 199 26.58 7.90 15.57
C LYS A 199 27.20 6.55 15.17
N ARG A 200 27.10 5.54 16.03
CA ARG A 200 27.59 4.16 15.76
C ARG A 200 26.53 3.22 15.19
N LEU A 201 25.26 3.60 15.23
CA LEU A 201 24.19 2.80 14.63
C LEU A 201 24.28 2.86 13.12
N ASP A 202 23.65 1.89 12.46
CA ASP A 202 23.43 1.96 11.03
C ASP A 202 22.33 2.97 10.69
N LEU A 203 22.12 3.21 9.39
CA LEU A 203 21.12 4.18 8.95
C LEU A 203 19.68 3.70 9.20
N ALA A 204 19.42 2.38 9.18
CA ALA A 204 18.10 1.82 9.41
C ALA A 204 17.65 2.00 10.86
N ASP A 205 18.56 1.81 11.79
CA ASP A 205 18.36 2.07 13.22
C ASP A 205 18.14 3.55 13.51
N ILE A 206 18.85 4.45 12.82
CA ILE A 206 18.62 5.91 12.93
C ILE A 206 17.22 6.26 12.45
N LEU A 207 16.79 5.71 11.31
CA LEU A 207 15.41 5.89 10.82
C LEU A 207 14.38 5.35 11.82
N ALA A 208 14.61 4.17 12.40
CA ALA A 208 13.72 3.61 13.41
C ALA A 208 13.64 4.50 14.67
N ALA A 209 14.76 5.11 15.08
CA ALA A 209 14.80 6.06 16.19
C ALA A 209 14.07 7.38 15.85
N LEU A 210 14.19 7.87 14.62
CA LEU A 210 13.44 9.03 14.15
C LEU A 210 11.94 8.72 14.07
N ALA A 211 11.54 7.54 13.58
CA ALA A 211 10.14 7.11 13.57
C ALA A 211 9.56 7.03 14.99
N ASP A 212 10.31 6.46 15.94
CA ASP A 212 9.92 6.42 17.35
C ASP A 212 9.73 7.82 17.95
N LEU A 213 10.51 8.79 17.50
CA LEU A 213 10.39 10.18 17.92
C LEU A 213 9.18 10.88 17.28
N SER A 214 8.94 10.68 15.99
CA SER A 214 7.76 11.20 15.28
C SER A 214 6.44 10.76 15.91
N CYS A 215 6.40 9.53 16.45
CA CYS A 215 5.15 8.87 16.83
C CYS A 215 4.99 8.64 18.33
N ARG A 216 5.93 9.09 19.18
CA ARG A 216 6.08 8.65 20.58
C ARG A 216 4.78 8.55 21.38
N GLU A 217 3.91 9.55 21.29
CA GLU A 217 2.65 9.61 22.07
C GLU A 217 1.42 9.25 21.24
N ARG A 218 1.63 8.83 19.99
CA ARG A 218 0.57 8.64 19.00
C ARG A 218 0.56 7.24 18.39
N ARG A 219 1.39 6.30 18.88
CA ARG A 219 1.42 4.95 18.33
C ARG A 219 0.08 4.25 18.58
N ILE A 220 -0.41 3.57 17.56
CA ILE A 220 -1.60 2.72 17.62
C ILE A 220 -1.13 1.33 18.07
N GLU A 221 -1.68 0.82 19.15
CA GLU A 221 -1.36 -0.52 19.64
C GLU A 221 -1.79 -1.58 18.62
N LEU A 222 -0.94 -2.60 18.43
CA LEU A 222 -1.28 -3.74 17.58
C LEU A 222 -1.92 -4.84 18.44
N PRO A 223 -3.07 -5.41 18.03
CA PRO A 223 -3.64 -6.56 18.72
C PRO A 223 -2.65 -7.74 18.74
N PRO A 224 -2.30 -8.30 19.90
CA PRO A 224 -1.28 -9.35 20.01
C PRO A 224 -1.61 -10.63 19.24
N GLU A 225 -2.89 -10.84 18.90
CA GLU A 225 -3.45 -11.94 18.14
C GLU A 225 -3.39 -11.73 16.61
N LEU A 226 -3.03 -10.52 16.16
CA LEU A 226 -3.04 -10.15 14.76
C LEU A 226 -1.93 -10.88 13.99
N ARG A 227 -2.29 -11.60 12.93
CA ARG A 227 -1.34 -12.33 12.08
C ARG A 227 -1.54 -11.98 10.62
N VAL A 228 -0.48 -12.09 9.83
CA VAL A 228 -0.60 -12.14 8.37
C VAL A 228 -0.75 -13.59 7.96
N ALA A 229 -1.80 -13.89 7.22
CA ALA A 229 -1.97 -15.15 6.51
C ALA A 229 -1.69 -14.95 5.02
N VAL A 230 -1.23 -16.01 4.37
CA VAL A 230 -0.86 -16.01 2.95
C VAL A 230 -1.56 -17.16 2.23
N SER A 231 -2.11 -16.88 1.06
CA SER A 231 -2.68 -17.85 0.14
C SER A 231 -1.97 -17.78 -1.19
N SER A 232 -1.32 -18.86 -1.60
CA SER A 232 -0.58 -18.98 -2.87
C SER A 232 -1.20 -19.98 -3.85
N ARG A 233 -2.37 -20.54 -3.53
CA ARG A 233 -3.02 -21.56 -4.37
C ARG A 233 -4.08 -20.90 -5.25
N PRO A 234 -3.89 -20.82 -6.60
CA PRO A 234 -4.81 -20.12 -7.52
C PRO A 234 -6.28 -20.51 -7.31
N ALA A 235 -6.57 -21.82 -7.25
CA ALA A 235 -7.92 -22.36 -7.06
C ALA A 235 -8.64 -21.91 -5.76
N LYS A 236 -7.93 -21.30 -4.81
CA LYS A 236 -8.49 -20.79 -3.55
C LYS A 236 -8.40 -19.27 -3.41
N LEU A 237 -7.82 -18.55 -4.37
CA LEU A 237 -7.64 -17.11 -4.26
C LEU A 237 -8.99 -16.38 -4.28
N HIS A 238 -9.84 -16.65 -5.27
CA HIS A 238 -11.08 -15.89 -5.45
C HIS A 238 -12.06 -16.04 -4.31
N PRO A 239 -12.42 -17.27 -3.86
CA PRO A 239 -13.35 -17.41 -2.75
C PRO A 239 -12.84 -16.72 -1.48
N ARG A 240 -11.51 -16.71 -1.27
CA ARG A 240 -10.92 -16.05 -0.10
C ARG A 240 -10.94 -14.54 -0.21
N VAL A 241 -10.54 -13.98 -1.35
CA VAL A 241 -10.61 -12.52 -1.58
C VAL A 241 -12.07 -12.06 -1.50
N ASP A 242 -13.00 -12.79 -2.11
CA ASP A 242 -14.42 -12.46 -2.10
C ASP A 242 -15.00 -12.48 -0.67
N ASP A 243 -14.66 -13.48 0.15
CA ASP A 243 -15.03 -13.57 1.57
C ASP A 243 -14.47 -12.39 2.40
N LEU A 244 -13.22 -11.99 2.17
CA LEU A 244 -12.62 -10.83 2.83
C LEU A 244 -13.35 -9.53 2.46
N LEU A 245 -13.58 -9.30 1.17
CA LEU A 245 -14.27 -8.10 0.68
C LEU A 245 -15.71 -8.00 1.22
N GLN A 246 -16.43 -9.12 1.29
CA GLN A 246 -17.78 -9.17 1.89
C GLN A 246 -17.78 -8.80 3.38
N LYS A 247 -16.67 -9.04 4.09
CA LYS A 247 -16.47 -8.65 5.49
C LYS A 247 -15.93 -7.22 5.64
N GLY A 248 -15.83 -6.46 4.55
CA GLY A 248 -15.24 -5.12 4.56
C GLY A 248 -13.72 -5.11 4.74
N LYS A 249 -13.03 -6.24 4.58
CA LYS A 249 -11.58 -6.36 4.76
C LYS A 249 -10.86 -6.34 3.40
N PRO A 250 -9.77 -5.57 3.24
CA PRO A 250 -8.95 -5.61 2.03
C PRO A 250 -8.10 -6.88 1.97
N ALA A 251 -7.54 -7.16 0.80
CA ALA A 251 -6.52 -8.19 0.62
C ALA A 251 -5.28 -7.59 -0.06
N GLY A 252 -4.09 -7.95 0.41
CA GLY A 252 -2.84 -7.65 -0.27
C GLY A 252 -2.59 -8.64 -1.42
N LEU A 253 -2.04 -8.14 -2.52
CA LEU A 253 -1.75 -8.88 -3.73
C LEU A 253 -0.27 -8.68 -4.07
N LEU A 254 0.51 -9.75 -4.12
CA LEU A 254 1.87 -9.75 -4.68
C LEU A 254 1.85 -10.34 -6.09
N VAL A 255 2.43 -9.61 -7.04
CA VAL A 255 2.55 -10.00 -8.46
C VAL A 255 3.92 -9.62 -9.01
N ASP A 256 4.33 -10.25 -10.11
CA ASP A 256 5.47 -9.74 -10.90
C ASP A 256 5.03 -8.50 -11.69
N VAL A 257 5.81 -7.42 -11.58
CA VAL A 257 5.53 -6.13 -12.20
C VAL A 257 5.43 -6.22 -13.74
N ARG A 258 6.07 -7.20 -14.37
CA ARG A 258 6.00 -7.46 -15.84
C ARG A 258 4.57 -7.61 -16.36
N TYR A 259 3.66 -8.08 -15.51
CA TYR A 259 2.29 -8.36 -15.93
C TYR A 259 1.47 -7.11 -16.24
N PHE A 260 1.80 -5.96 -15.67
CA PHE A 260 0.98 -4.76 -15.79
C PHE A 260 1.76 -3.45 -16.03
N HIS A 261 3.10 -3.46 -15.85
CA HIS A 261 3.93 -2.28 -16.10
C HIS A 261 4.16 -2.01 -17.59
N ALA A 262 4.28 -0.74 -17.97
CA ALA A 262 4.46 -0.27 -19.34
C ALA A 262 5.82 -0.65 -19.94
N ARG A 263 6.85 -0.72 -19.10
CA ARG A 263 8.18 -1.13 -19.53
C ARG A 263 8.33 -2.65 -19.45
N ASN A 264 8.63 -3.28 -20.58
CA ASN A 264 8.77 -4.75 -20.71
C ASN A 264 10.00 -5.30 -19.97
N ASP A 265 10.99 -4.46 -19.65
CA ASP A 265 12.19 -4.80 -18.89
C ASP A 265 12.00 -4.68 -17.37
N ALA A 266 10.86 -4.15 -16.91
CA ALA A 266 10.56 -4.08 -15.48
C ALA A 266 10.19 -5.47 -14.97
N ALA A 267 11.04 -6.09 -14.16
CA ALA A 267 10.79 -7.35 -13.49
C ALA A 267 10.94 -7.18 -11.98
N GLY A 268 10.13 -7.94 -11.23
CA GLY A 268 10.23 -8.01 -9.79
C GLY A 268 8.89 -8.03 -9.08
N GLY A 269 8.89 -8.53 -7.86
CA GLY A 269 7.70 -8.57 -7.01
C GLY A 269 7.23 -7.17 -6.66
N HIS A 270 5.92 -6.94 -6.81
CA HIS A 270 5.25 -5.69 -6.47
C HIS A 270 3.95 -5.98 -5.72
N ALA A 271 3.74 -5.29 -4.60
CA ALA A 271 2.56 -5.45 -3.76
C ALA A 271 1.55 -4.33 -3.99
N MET A 272 0.27 -4.70 -4.00
CA MET A 272 -0.89 -3.83 -4.20
C MET A 272 -2.04 -4.28 -3.30
N THR A 273 -3.11 -3.49 -3.22
CA THR A 273 -4.26 -3.82 -2.36
C THR A 273 -5.53 -3.98 -3.16
N ILE A 274 -6.24 -5.08 -2.96
CA ILE A 274 -7.58 -5.33 -3.49
C ILE A 274 -8.59 -4.71 -2.52
N LEU A 275 -9.37 -3.74 -3.01
CA LEU A 275 -10.35 -2.97 -2.23
C LEU A 275 -11.80 -3.34 -2.54
N GLY A 276 -12.03 -4.09 -3.60
CA GLY A 276 -13.39 -4.36 -4.06
C GLY A 276 -13.43 -5.21 -5.30
N ARG A 277 -14.65 -5.42 -5.79
CA ARG A 277 -14.94 -6.06 -7.05
C ARG A 277 -16.21 -5.49 -7.66
N ARG A 278 -16.36 -5.54 -8.97
CA ARG A 278 -17.58 -5.11 -9.66
C ARG A 278 -17.77 -5.83 -11.00
N PRO A 279 -19.02 -6.01 -11.45
CA PRO A 279 -19.27 -6.54 -12.78
C PRO A 279 -19.01 -5.46 -13.84
N GLN A 280 -18.30 -5.82 -14.92
CA GLN A 280 -18.10 -4.95 -16.08
C GLN A 280 -17.91 -5.81 -17.34
N GLY A 281 -18.72 -5.56 -18.38
CA GLY A 281 -18.61 -6.30 -19.65
C GLY A 281 -18.82 -7.81 -19.52
N GLY A 282 -19.71 -8.24 -18.61
CA GLY A 282 -19.98 -9.66 -18.36
C GLY A 282 -18.89 -10.38 -17.55
N LYS A 283 -17.90 -9.66 -17.02
CA LYS A 283 -16.82 -10.21 -16.18
C LYS A 283 -16.84 -9.62 -14.78
N CYS A 284 -16.38 -10.39 -13.80
CA CYS A 284 -16.07 -9.89 -12.46
C CYS A 284 -14.66 -9.31 -12.44
N LEU A 285 -14.55 -8.01 -12.15
CA LEU A 285 -13.27 -7.31 -12.07
C LEU A 285 -12.99 -6.88 -10.62
N TYR A 286 -11.78 -7.11 -10.13
CA TYR A 286 -11.29 -6.61 -8.85
C TYR A 286 -10.81 -5.16 -8.98
N VAL A 287 -11.09 -4.34 -7.97
CA VAL A 287 -10.59 -2.98 -7.84
C VAL A 287 -9.27 -3.04 -7.05
N VAL A 288 -8.16 -2.75 -7.72
CA VAL A 288 -6.81 -2.84 -7.16
C VAL A 288 -6.22 -1.44 -7.02
N ARG A 289 -5.77 -1.09 -5.82
CA ARG A 289 -5.05 0.14 -5.52
C ARG A 289 -3.55 -0.09 -5.55
N ASN A 290 -2.84 0.85 -6.16
CA ASN A 290 -1.40 0.84 -6.26
C ASN A 290 -0.77 2.06 -5.56
N SER A 291 0.53 1.97 -5.30
CA SER A 291 1.36 2.98 -4.62
C SER A 291 2.29 3.73 -5.59
N TRP A 292 1.83 4.06 -6.81
CA TRP A 292 2.60 4.83 -7.83
C TRP A 292 2.01 6.21 -8.15
N GLY A 293 1.19 6.74 -7.24
CA GLY A 293 0.69 8.10 -7.27
C GLY A 293 -0.39 8.36 -8.31
N TYR A 294 -0.36 9.59 -8.83
CA TYR A 294 -1.39 10.14 -9.71
C TYR A 294 -1.11 9.88 -11.19
N SER A 295 -0.24 8.93 -11.57
CA SER A 295 0.01 8.62 -12.97
C SER A 295 -0.47 7.22 -13.33
N CYS A 296 -1.06 7.11 -14.52
CA CYS A 296 -1.39 5.83 -15.14
C CYS A 296 -0.38 5.43 -16.23
N ASP A 297 0.64 6.26 -16.48
CA ASP A 297 1.59 6.06 -17.58
C ASP A 297 2.49 4.85 -17.35
N ALA A 298 2.73 4.52 -16.08
CA ALA A 298 3.46 3.34 -15.66
C ALA A 298 2.75 2.02 -16.03
N TYR A 299 1.48 2.04 -16.41
CA TYR A 299 0.72 0.86 -16.79
C TYR A 299 0.72 0.62 -18.30
N LYS A 300 0.78 -0.65 -18.73
CA LYS A 300 0.48 -1.04 -20.12
C LYS A 300 -1.01 -1.18 -20.36
N GLU A 301 -1.44 -1.23 -21.62
CA GLU A 301 -2.82 -1.55 -21.95
C GLU A 301 -3.15 -3.02 -21.58
N PRO A 302 -4.39 -3.33 -21.16
CA PRO A 302 -5.54 -2.42 -21.02
C PRO A 302 -5.61 -1.67 -19.66
N PHE A 303 -4.65 -1.87 -18.74
CA PHE A 303 -4.73 -1.32 -17.38
C PHE A 303 -4.70 0.19 -17.35
N ARG A 304 -3.91 0.80 -18.24
CA ARG A 304 -3.87 2.25 -18.40
C ARG A 304 -5.25 2.83 -18.68
N THR A 305 -6.02 2.22 -19.59
CA THR A 305 -7.39 2.64 -19.90
C THR A 305 -8.36 2.45 -18.72
N HIS A 306 -8.10 1.48 -17.84
CA HIS A 306 -8.93 1.20 -16.66
C HIS A 306 -8.42 1.83 -15.36
N CYS A 307 -7.38 2.66 -15.44
CA CYS A 307 -6.80 3.34 -14.30
C CYS A 307 -7.63 4.58 -13.93
N ALA A 308 -8.17 4.57 -12.72
CA ALA A 308 -8.83 5.71 -12.11
C ALA A 308 -7.77 6.61 -11.44
N LEU A 309 -7.21 7.53 -12.23
CA LEU A 309 -6.13 8.45 -11.84
C LEU A 309 -6.29 9.06 -10.44
N ARG A 310 -7.52 9.51 -10.12
CA ARG A 310 -7.83 10.19 -8.85
C ARG A 310 -7.86 9.27 -7.64
N ALA A 311 -7.95 7.96 -7.84
CA ALA A 311 -7.98 6.97 -6.76
C ALA A 311 -6.70 6.12 -6.70
N GLY A 312 -5.83 6.20 -7.73
CA GLY A 312 -4.65 5.33 -7.82
C GLY A 312 -5.03 3.86 -7.96
N THR A 313 -6.23 3.58 -8.51
CA THR A 313 -6.76 2.23 -8.67
C THR A 313 -6.90 1.84 -10.13
N PHE A 314 -6.76 0.57 -10.45
CA PHE A 314 -7.10 -0.01 -11.75
C PHE A 314 -7.90 -1.30 -11.56
N LEU A 315 -8.34 -1.90 -12.65
CA LEU A 315 -9.15 -3.12 -12.63
C LEU A 315 -8.34 -4.30 -13.13
N ILE A 316 -8.47 -5.45 -12.45
CA ILE A 316 -7.99 -6.74 -12.95
C ILE A 316 -9.16 -7.71 -13.03
N ALA A 317 -9.20 -8.52 -14.08
CA ALA A 317 -10.16 -9.59 -14.20
C ALA A 317 -9.80 -10.74 -13.25
N ARG A 318 -10.81 -11.52 -12.88
CA ARG A 318 -10.66 -12.72 -12.06
C ARG A 318 -9.59 -13.67 -12.63
N GLU A 319 -9.58 -13.93 -13.93
CA GLU A 319 -8.59 -14.83 -14.56
C GLU A 319 -7.17 -14.24 -14.55
N GLN A 320 -7.05 -12.91 -14.51
CA GLN A 320 -5.76 -12.24 -14.40
C GLN A 320 -5.17 -12.39 -13.00
N LEU A 321 -6.02 -12.34 -11.97
CA LEU A 321 -5.59 -12.60 -10.59
C LEU A 321 -5.01 -14.02 -10.45
N ASP A 322 -5.69 -15.03 -11.00
CA ASP A 322 -5.19 -16.42 -11.03
C ASP A 322 -3.84 -16.55 -11.75
N ALA A 323 -3.66 -15.82 -12.86
CA ALA A 323 -2.49 -15.94 -13.70
C ALA A 323 -1.26 -15.20 -13.17
N TRP A 324 -1.44 -14.11 -12.42
CA TRP A 324 -0.35 -13.20 -12.05
C TRP A 324 0.01 -13.24 -10.57
N ALA A 325 -0.94 -13.59 -9.70
CA ALA A 325 -0.70 -13.57 -8.27
C ALA A 325 0.36 -14.60 -7.91
N GLU A 326 1.46 -14.12 -7.35
CA GLU A 326 2.41 -14.99 -6.64
C GLU A 326 1.77 -15.47 -5.35
N TYR A 327 1.14 -14.55 -4.62
CA TYR A 327 0.26 -14.84 -3.50
C TYR A 327 -0.64 -13.65 -3.15
N VAL A 328 -1.73 -13.95 -2.45
CA VAL A 328 -2.57 -12.99 -1.75
C VAL A 328 -2.29 -13.11 -0.26
N PHE A 329 -2.20 -11.98 0.44
CA PHE A 329 -2.02 -11.95 1.89
C PHE A 329 -3.06 -11.06 2.55
N TYR A 330 -3.38 -11.35 3.81
CA TYR A 330 -4.44 -10.66 4.54
C TYR A 330 -4.20 -10.79 6.03
N LEU A 331 -4.86 -9.94 6.81
CA LEU A 331 -4.85 -10.04 8.26
C LEU A 331 -5.87 -11.07 8.72
N GLU A 332 -5.43 -12.00 9.57
CA GLU A 332 -6.29 -12.88 10.34
C GLU A 332 -6.25 -12.49 11.80
N GLU A 333 -7.43 -12.28 12.37
CA GLU A 333 -7.61 -12.38 13.80
C GLU A 333 -7.49 -13.87 14.14
N THR A 334 -6.49 -14.23 14.94
CA THR A 334 -6.58 -15.53 15.60
C THR A 334 -7.73 -15.44 16.57
N ARG A 335 -8.91 -15.95 16.17
CA ARG A 335 -9.95 -16.26 17.15
C ARG A 335 -9.24 -17.09 18.22
N PRO A 336 -9.28 -16.70 19.51
CA PRO A 336 -8.87 -17.63 20.54
C PRO A 336 -9.61 -18.93 20.23
N PRO A 337 -8.92 -20.09 20.19
CA PRO A 337 -9.57 -21.36 19.88
C PRO A 337 -10.80 -21.41 20.76
N SER A 338 -11.99 -21.35 20.15
CA SER A 338 -13.21 -21.06 20.90
C SER A 338 -13.23 -22.02 22.06
N ASP A 339 -13.11 -21.49 23.28
CA ASP A 339 -13.22 -22.32 24.47
C ASP A 339 -14.45 -23.19 24.25
N LYS A 340 -14.24 -24.50 24.38
CA LYS A 340 -15.23 -25.57 24.16
C LYS A 340 -16.66 -25.03 24.27
N PRO A 341 -17.55 -25.29 23.30
CA PRO A 341 -18.95 -24.90 23.45
C PRO A 341 -19.44 -25.33 24.84
N PRO A 342 -19.98 -24.40 25.66
CA PRO A 342 -20.45 -24.72 27.00
C PRO A 342 -21.67 -25.64 26.85
N GLY A 343 -21.45 -26.95 26.90
CA GLY A 343 -22.55 -27.89 26.68
C GLY A 343 -22.20 -29.33 26.30
N ALA A 344 -20.93 -29.72 26.14
CA ALA A 344 -20.60 -31.15 26.16
C ALA A 344 -20.63 -31.64 27.61
N ALA A 345 -21.83 -31.84 28.14
CA ALA A 345 -22.03 -32.67 29.32
C ALA A 345 -21.41 -34.03 29.02
N SER A 346 -20.48 -34.47 29.87
CA SER A 346 -20.09 -35.87 29.91
C SER A 346 -21.30 -36.66 30.38
N GLU A 347 -21.87 -37.48 29.50
CA GLU A 347 -22.72 -38.59 29.93
C GLU A 347 -21.81 -39.63 30.58
N ASP A 348 -21.79 -39.64 31.91
CA ASP A 348 -21.40 -40.79 32.73
C ASP A 348 -22.66 -41.51 33.23
#